data_AF-A0A6B0XIE2-F1
#
_entry.id   AF-A0A6B0XIE2-F1
#
_cell.length_a   1.000
_cell.length_b   1.000
_cell.length_c   1.000
_cell.angle_alpha   90.00
_cell.angle_beta   90.00
_cell.angle_gamma   90.00
#
_symmetry.space_group_name_H-M   'P 1'
#
loop_
_entity.id
_entity.type
_entity.pdbx_description
1 polymer ?
#
loop_
_entity_poly.entity_id
_entity_poly.type
_entity_poly.pdbx_seq_one_letter_code
_entity_poly.pdbx_strand_id
1 'polypeptide(L)'
;MNLRPDLFRRLRTVTARSLVRALEKDGFTYRRRKGSGRVYRSEDGRRVILHYHASGDTFPIGTLRSILKGARWTEDDLRRLRLI
;
A
#
# COMPACT_ATOMS: atom_id res chain seq x y z
N MET A 1 -11.28 -10.62 -3.02
CA MET A 1 -9.87 -10.89 -2.68
C MET A 1 -9.82 -11.37 -1.24
N ASN A 2 -9.62 -12.67 -1.00
CA ASN A 2 -9.58 -13.25 0.34
C ASN A 2 -8.14 -13.27 0.86
N LEU A 3 -7.70 -12.16 1.46
CA LEU A 3 -6.48 -12.16 2.26
C LEU A 3 -6.77 -12.79 3.61
N ARG A 4 -5.89 -13.68 4.07
CA ARG A 4 -6.07 -14.32 5.38
C ARG A 4 -5.98 -13.28 6.50
N PRO A 5 -6.79 -13.41 7.58
CA PRO A 5 -6.80 -12.45 8.69
C PRO A 5 -5.43 -12.27 9.37
N ASP A 6 -4.60 -13.31 9.43
CA ASP A 6 -3.27 -13.27 10.05
C ASP A 6 -2.28 -12.38 9.28
N LEU A 7 -2.42 -12.25 7.96
CA LEU A 7 -1.59 -11.34 7.16
C LEU A 7 -1.73 -9.90 7.61
N PHE A 8 -2.94 -9.49 7.99
CA PHE A 8 -3.16 -8.13 8.50
C PHE A 8 -2.39 -7.86 9.79
N ARG A 9 -2.08 -8.87 10.61
CA ARG A 9 -1.21 -8.69 11.79
C ARG A 9 0.22 -8.36 11.38
N ARG A 10 0.75 -9.02 10.35
CA ARG A 10 2.09 -8.73 9.80
C ARG A 10 2.13 -7.36 9.14
N LEU A 11 1.09 -7.00 8.40
CA LEU A 11 1.02 -5.71 7.71
C LEU A 11 0.93 -4.49 8.65
N ARG A 12 0.55 -4.66 9.92
CA ARG A 12 0.49 -3.55 10.89
C ARG A 12 1.87 -2.96 11.24
N THR A 13 2.95 -3.71 11.03
CA THR A 13 4.32 -3.21 11.25
C THR A 13 4.92 -2.61 9.97
N VAL A 14 4.21 -2.70 8.84
CA VAL A 14 4.67 -2.16 7.56
C VAL A 14 4.57 -0.64 7.58
N THR A 15 5.71 -0.01 7.32
CA THR A 15 5.84 1.46 7.29
C THR A 15 5.38 2.05 5.96
N ALA A 16 5.10 3.35 5.96
CA ALA A 16 4.85 4.13 4.75
C ALA A 16 5.97 3.99 3.74
N ARG A 17 7.24 3.97 4.17
CA ARG A 17 8.38 3.72 3.29
C ARG A 17 8.26 2.38 2.57
N SER A 18 7.95 1.30 3.29
CA SER A 18 7.82 -0.03 2.71
C SER A 18 6.66 -0.10 1.72
N LEU A 19 5.52 0.50 2.05
CA LEU A 19 4.36 0.56 1.14
C LEU A 19 4.63 1.37 -0.11
N VAL A 20 5.30 2.52 0.00
CA VAL A 20 5.69 3.34 -1.17
C VAL A 20 6.63 2.55 -2.07
N ARG A 21 7.66 1.91 -1.50
CA ARG A 21 8.58 1.06 -2.27
C ARG A 21 7.86 -0.10 -2.95
N ALA A 22 6.89 -0.72 -2.28
CA ALA A 22 6.09 -1.79 -2.85
C ALA A 22 5.21 -1.29 -4.01
N LEU A 23 4.58 -0.12 -3.86
CA LEU A 23 3.82 0.52 -4.94
C LEU A 23 4.72 0.81 -6.15
N GLU A 24 5.87 1.43 -5.94
CA GLU A 24 6.82 1.74 -7.02
C GLU A 24 7.32 0.47 -7.72
N LYS A 25 7.66 -0.59 -6.98
CA LYS A 25 8.03 -1.90 -7.54
C LYS A 25 6.91 -2.57 -8.33
N ASP A 26 5.66 -2.30 -7.97
CA ASP A 26 4.48 -2.82 -8.67
C ASP A 26 4.03 -1.92 -9.85
N GLY A 27 4.87 -0.95 -10.24
CA GLY A 27 4.61 -0.08 -11.38
C GLY A 27 3.65 1.07 -11.08
N PHE A 28 3.44 1.41 -9.80
CA PHE A 28 2.74 2.65 -9.47
C PHE A 28 3.69 3.84 -9.53
N THR A 29 3.20 4.93 -10.10
CA THR A 29 3.88 6.22 -10.14
C THR A 29 3.19 7.20 -9.22
N TYR A 30 3.99 8.00 -8.51
CA TYR A 30 3.47 9.14 -7.78
C TYR A 30 2.98 10.20 -8.77
N ARG A 31 1.72 10.62 -8.66
CA ARG A 31 1.12 11.56 -9.62
C ARG A 31 0.88 12.94 -9.06
N ARG A 32 0.37 13.07 -7.82
CA ARG A 32 0.12 14.39 -7.22
C ARG A 32 -0.16 14.31 -5.72
N ARG A 33 0.14 15.41 -5.03
CA ARG A 33 -0.43 15.79 -3.72
C ARG A 33 -1.67 16.66 -3.93
N LYS A 34 -2.84 16.23 -3.47
CA LYS A 34 -3.99 17.15 -3.25
C LYS A 34 -4.33 17.04 -1.76
N GLY A 35 -4.06 18.10 -0.99
CA GLY A 35 -4.11 18.06 0.48
C GLY A 35 -2.98 17.26 1.10
N SER A 36 -3.23 16.58 2.22
CA SER A 36 -2.24 15.74 2.94
C SER A 36 -2.02 14.35 2.31
N GLY A 37 -2.87 13.96 1.36
CA GLY A 37 -2.81 12.64 0.70
C GLY A 37 -1.81 12.58 -0.45
N ARG A 38 -1.09 11.46 -0.54
CA ARG A 38 -0.23 11.11 -1.67
C ARG A 38 -0.94 10.12 -2.57
N VAL A 39 -1.14 10.48 -3.83
CA VAL A 39 -1.85 9.64 -4.80
C VAL A 39 -0.85 8.91 -5.70
N TYR A 40 -0.98 7.60 -5.74
CA TYR A 40 -0.21 6.68 -6.58
C TYR A 40 -1.13 6.07 -7.62
N ARG A 41 -0.69 6.03 -8.88
CA ARG A 41 -1.44 5.41 -9.99
C ARG A 41 -0.55 4.47 -10.79
N SER A 42 -1.08 3.30 -11.10
CA SER A 42 -0.50 2.37 -12.06
C SER A 42 -0.99 2.72 -13.47
N GLU A 43 -0.23 2.37 -14.49
CA GLU A 43 -0.62 2.54 -15.91
C GLU A 43 -1.86 1.71 -16.24
N ASP A 44 -2.08 0.59 -15.56
CA ASP A 44 -3.27 -0.27 -15.64
C ASP A 44 -4.55 0.39 -15.03
N GLY A 45 -4.46 1.64 -14.56
CA GLY A 45 -5.60 2.38 -14.01
C GLY A 45 -5.88 2.14 -12.52
N ARG A 46 -5.08 1.30 -11.85
CA ARG A 46 -5.15 1.11 -10.38
C ARG A 46 -4.74 2.39 -9.65
N ARG A 47 -5.37 2.66 -8.50
CA ARG A 47 -5.14 3.88 -7.70
C ARG A 47 -5.08 3.59 -6.22
N VAL A 48 -4.07 4.14 -5.56
CA VAL A 48 -3.89 4.08 -4.10
C VAL A 48 -3.66 5.49 -3.55
N ILE A 49 -4.22 5.76 -2.37
CA ILE A 49 -4.02 7.02 -1.65
C ILE A 49 -3.39 6.68 -0.30
N LEU A 50 -2.24 7.29 -0.01
CA LEU A 50 -1.53 7.14 1.26
C LEU A 50 -1.57 8.46 2.03
N HIS A 51 -1.96 8.40 3.31
CA HIS A 51 -1.91 9.52 4.24
C HIS A 51 -0.89 9.21 5.34
N TYR A 52 0.27 9.87 5.30
CA TYR A 52 1.32 9.72 6.31
C TYR A 52 2.14 11.01 6.42
N HIS A 53 2.70 11.23 7.60
CA HIS A 53 3.53 12.40 7.92
C HIS A 53 5.01 12.06 7.77
N ALA A 54 5.44 10.94 8.35
CA ALA A 54 6.80 10.44 8.29
C ALA A 54 6.91 9.09 7.57
N SER A 55 8.08 8.80 7.01
CA SER A 55 8.32 7.52 6.31
C SER A 55 8.23 6.29 7.22
N GLY A 56 8.39 6.47 8.54
CA GLY A 56 8.27 5.41 9.54
C GLY A 56 6.84 5.13 10.01
N ASP A 57 5.87 5.96 9.61
CA ASP A 57 4.48 5.81 10.04
C ASP A 57 3.90 4.47 9.57
N THR A 58 3.10 3.85 10.43
CA THR A 58 2.30 2.66 10.08
C THR A 58 0.85 3.05 9.86
N PHE A 59 0.06 2.13 9.31
CA PHE A 59 -1.33 2.40 8.95
C PHE A 59 -2.30 1.56 9.77
N PRO A 60 -3.47 2.12 10.14
CA PRO A 60 -4.53 1.34 10.74
C PRO A 60 -5.07 0.31 9.74
N ILE A 61 -5.68 -0.76 10.27
CA ILE A 61 -6.13 -1.92 9.47
C ILE A 61 -7.11 -1.52 8.36
N GLY A 62 -7.98 -0.54 8.60
CA GLY A 62 -8.92 -0.04 7.60
C GLY A 62 -8.21 0.61 6.41
N THR A 63 -7.18 1.41 6.67
CA THR A 63 -6.37 2.03 5.62
C THR A 63 -5.58 0.97 4.85
N LEU A 64 -4.98 0.00 5.54
CA LEU A 64 -4.31 -1.14 4.88
C LEU A 64 -5.28 -1.88 3.94
N ARG A 65 -6.50 -2.21 4.40
CA ARG A 65 -7.51 -2.85 3.53
C ARG A 65 -7.81 -2.02 2.28
N SER A 66 -7.99 -0.72 2.42
CA SER A 66 -8.24 0.18 1.30
C SER A 66 -7.06 0.23 0.33
N ILE A 67 -5.82 0.26 0.84
CA ILE A 67 -4.60 0.22 0.03
C ILE A 67 -4.54 -1.08 -0.77
N LEU A 68 -4.66 -2.23 -0.11
CA LEU A 68 -4.57 -3.54 -0.75
C LEU A 68 -5.67 -3.75 -1.80
N LYS A 69 -6.89 -3.28 -1.49
CA LYS A 69 -8.01 -3.30 -2.44
C LYS A 69 -7.76 -2.40 -3.65
N GLY A 70 -7.22 -1.20 -3.45
CA GLY A 70 -6.90 -0.27 -4.53
C GLY A 70 -5.73 -0.74 -5.40
N ALA A 71 -4.75 -1.40 -4.78
CA ALA A 71 -3.59 -2.01 -5.44
C ALA A 71 -3.93 -3.35 -6.13
N ARG A 72 -5.01 -4.00 -5.71
CA ARG A 72 -5.40 -5.36 -6.11
C ARG A 72 -4.32 -6.42 -5.79
N TRP A 73 -3.57 -6.23 -4.71
CA TRP A 73 -2.47 -7.13 -4.33
C TRP A 73 -2.94 -8.40 -3.65
N THR A 74 -2.60 -9.54 -4.22
CA THR A 74 -2.80 -10.86 -3.62
C THR A 74 -1.77 -11.16 -2.53
N GLU A 75 -1.92 -12.27 -1.80
CA GLU A 75 -0.89 -12.73 -0.86
C GLU A 75 0.46 -12.96 -1.56
N ASP A 76 0.44 -13.44 -2.81
CA ASP A 76 1.66 -13.63 -3.60
C ASP A 76 2.35 -12.29 -3.90
N ASP A 77 1.58 -11.27 -4.27
CA ASP A 77 2.10 -9.92 -4.46
C ASP A 77 2.73 -9.38 -3.18
N LEU A 78 2.11 -9.61 -2.01
CA LEU A 78 2.68 -9.17 -0.73
C LEU A 78 4.04 -9.82 -0.46
N ARG A 79 4.24 -11.09 -0.83
CA ARG A 79 5.53 -11.80 -0.72
C ARG A 79 6.54 -11.25 -1.74
N ARG A 80 6.14 -11.12 -3.01
CA ARG A 80 6.95 -10.56 -4.09
C ARG A 80 7.45 -9.15 -3.76
N LEU A 81 6.59 -8.34 -3.14
CA LEU A 81 6.87 -6.97 -2.73
C LEU A 81 7.58 -6.84 -1.37
N ARG A 82 7.84 -7.98 -0.70
CA ARG A 82 8.52 -8.06 0.62
C ARG A 82 7.80 -7.28 1.72
N LEU A 83 6.47 -7.33 1.72
CA LEU A 83 5.62 -6.74 2.77
C LEU A 83 5.29 -7.75 3.87
N ILE A 84 5.38 -9.03 3.54
CA ILE A 84 5.25 -10.16 4.47
C ILE A 84 6.44 -11.09 4.27
#